data_AF-A0A8T4YAL6-F1
#
_entry.id   AF-A0A8T4YAL6-F1
#
_cell.length_a   1.000
_cell.length_b   1.000
_cell.length_c   1.000
_cell.angle_alpha   90.00
_cell.angle_beta   90.00
_cell.angle_gamma   90.00
#
_symmetry.space_group_name_H-M   'P 1'
#
loop_
_entity.id
_entity.type
_entity.pdbx_description
1 polymer ?
#
loop_
_entity_poly.entity_id
_entity_poly.type
_entity_poly.pdbx_seq_one_letter_code
_entity_poly.pdbx_strand_id
1 'polypeptide(L)'
;MLEEPAAKKEHLRVILDSNALFASLKFKMDVLEELKTLLKRNFKPIILSPVKRELERLAENGSPKRRKEAAYALTIAQKCEIVEVDELFDSSPDDAIVRIAGEWKCPVFTNDRELRKRLRNISVPVIYVRQRSRLEIDGRI
;
A
#
# COMPACT_ATOMS: atom_id res chain seq x y z
N MET A 1 -21.90 12.32 34.26
CA MET A 1 -20.50 12.62 33.92
C MET A 1 -20.21 11.84 32.66
N LEU A 2 -20.20 12.52 31.52
CA LEU A 2 -20.03 11.89 30.21
C LEU A 2 -18.59 11.41 30.12
N GLU A 3 -18.39 10.10 29.93
CA GLU A 3 -17.07 9.54 29.64
C GLU A 3 -16.58 10.14 28.33
N GLU A 4 -15.46 10.88 28.38
CA GLU A 4 -14.77 11.33 27.18
C GLU A 4 -14.37 10.09 26.36
N PRO A 5 -14.70 10.02 25.06
CA PRO A 5 -14.24 8.91 24.24
C PRO A 5 -12.72 8.95 24.23
N ALA A 6 -12.09 7.93 24.81
CA ALA A 6 -10.65 7.71 24.71
C ALA A 6 -10.24 7.90 23.26
N ALA A 7 -9.45 8.95 22.98
CA ALA A 7 -8.92 9.20 21.65
C ALA A 7 -8.24 7.92 21.20
N LYS A 8 -8.90 7.17 20.30
CA LYS A 8 -8.32 5.98 19.67
C LYS A 8 -6.96 6.44 19.17
N LYS A 9 -5.87 5.84 19.66
CA LYS A 9 -4.55 6.05 19.06
C LYS A 9 -4.69 5.60 17.62
N GLU A 10 -4.94 6.56 16.73
CA GLU A 10 -5.16 6.25 15.33
C GLU A 10 -3.84 5.74 14.79
N HIS A 11 -3.84 4.46 14.41
CA HIS A 11 -2.70 3.87 13.75
C HIS A 11 -2.61 4.53 12.39
N LEU A 12 -1.42 5.01 12.03
CA LEU A 12 -1.18 5.54 10.70
C LEU A 12 -1.58 4.48 9.66
N ARG A 13 -2.55 4.76 8.80
CA ARG A 13 -2.88 3.85 7.70
C ARG A 13 -1.84 3.99 6.60
N VAL A 14 -1.41 2.89 6.02
CA VAL A 14 -0.47 2.90 4.88
C VAL A 14 -1.06 2.02 3.79
N ILE A 15 -1.43 2.61 2.66
CA ILE A 15 -1.97 1.84 1.52
C ILE A 15 -0.81 1.18 0.77
N LEU A 16 -0.89 -0.12 0.53
CA LEU A 16 0.09 -0.90 -0.20
C LEU A 16 -0.42 -1.21 -1.60
N ASP A 17 0.34 -0.77 -2.61
CA ASP A 17 0.14 -1.15 -4.00
C ASP A 17 0.77 -2.52 -4.29
N SER A 18 0.26 -3.23 -5.30
CA SER A 18 0.80 -4.50 -5.80
C SER A 18 2.30 -4.42 -6.11
N ASN A 19 2.74 -3.32 -6.74
CA ASN A 19 4.14 -3.06 -7.07
C ASN A 19 5.04 -2.91 -5.85
N ALA A 20 4.51 -2.46 -4.71
CA ALA A 20 5.26 -2.43 -3.45
C ALA A 20 5.45 -3.84 -2.90
N LEU A 21 4.42 -4.68 -2.96
CA LEU A 21 4.49 -6.08 -2.50
C LEU A 21 5.47 -6.91 -3.35
N PHE A 22 5.47 -6.72 -4.68
CA PHE A 22 6.44 -7.38 -5.56
C PHE A 22 7.89 -6.98 -5.26
N ALA A 23 8.11 -5.78 -4.74
CA ALA A 23 9.44 -5.32 -4.37
C ALA A 23 10.04 -6.17 -3.23
N SER A 24 9.20 -6.70 -2.33
CA SER A 24 9.63 -7.59 -1.26
C SER A 24 10.38 -8.81 -1.79
N LEU A 25 9.80 -9.50 -2.78
CA LEU A 25 10.44 -10.66 -3.40
C LEU A 25 11.65 -10.27 -4.26
N LYS A 26 11.50 -9.20 -5.07
CA LYS A 26 12.52 -8.74 -6.01
C LYS A 26 13.81 -8.31 -5.33
N PHE A 27 13.70 -7.64 -4.18
CA PHE A 27 14.85 -7.12 -3.44
C PHE A 27 15.18 -7.95 -2.18
N LYS A 28 14.47 -9.07 -1.96
CA LYS A 28 14.64 -9.95 -0.80
C LYS A 28 14.59 -9.15 0.52
N MET A 29 13.61 -8.27 0.63
CA MET A 29 13.40 -7.39 1.80
C MET A 29 12.01 -7.61 2.38
N ASP A 30 11.89 -7.52 3.70
CA ASP A 30 10.59 -7.52 4.36
C ASP A 30 10.01 -6.10 4.32
N VAL A 31 9.06 -5.87 3.42
CA VAL A 31 8.46 -4.55 3.21
C VAL A 31 7.70 -4.03 4.44
N LEU A 32 7.13 -4.92 5.26
CA LEU A 32 6.38 -4.51 6.45
C LEU A 32 7.34 -4.09 7.58
N GLU A 33 8.43 -4.84 7.79
CA GLU A 33 9.45 -4.47 8.77
C GLU A 33 10.23 -3.21 8.35
N GLU A 34 10.47 -3.03 7.06
CA GLU A 34 11.10 -1.81 6.53
C GLU A 34 10.19 -0.59 6.70
N LEU A 35 8.89 -0.73 6.48
CA LEU A 35 7.91 0.33 6.79
C LEU A 35 7.92 0.68 8.27
N LYS A 36 7.97 -0.32 9.15
CA LYS A 36 8.04 -0.12 10.61
C LYS A 36 9.28 0.67 11.00
N THR A 37 10.43 0.31 10.42
CA THR A 37 11.72 0.99 10.64
C THR A 37 11.69 2.43 10.15
N LEU A 38 11.09 2.67 8.99
CA LEU A 38 10.97 3.97 8.36
C LEU A 38 10.01 4.91 9.12
N LEU A 39 8.84 4.41 9.49
CA LEU A 39 7.78 5.20 10.11
C LEU A 39 8.01 5.43 11.62
N LYS A 40 8.76 4.55 12.29
CA LYS A 40 9.08 4.61 13.73
C LYS A 40 7.86 4.80 14.64
N ARG A 41 6.67 4.42 14.17
CA ARG A 41 5.39 4.53 14.86
C ARG A 41 4.47 3.38 14.46
N ASN A 42 3.44 3.13 15.25
CA ASN A 42 2.45 2.11 14.92
C ASN A 42 1.67 2.52 13.66
N PHE A 43 1.58 1.60 12.72
CA PHE A 43 0.86 1.79 11.47
C PHE A 43 0.02 0.54 11.17
N LYS A 44 -0.97 0.70 10.30
CA LYS A 44 -1.82 -0.38 9.82
C LYS A 44 -1.65 -0.50 8.30
N PRO A 45 -1.07 -1.60 7.80
CA PRO A 45 -0.96 -1.83 6.36
C PRO A 45 -2.34 -2.14 5.78
N ILE A 46 -2.72 -1.41 4.75
CA ILE A 46 -4.01 -1.50 4.07
C ILE A 46 -3.78 -1.95 2.62
N ILE A 47 -4.61 -2.86 2.13
CA ILE A 47 -4.72 -3.19 0.71
C ILE A 47 -6.16 -2.97 0.27
N LEU A 48 -6.35 -2.29 -0.86
CA LEU A 48 -7.68 -2.10 -1.43
C LEU A 48 -8.14 -3.38 -2.14
N SER A 49 -9.45 -3.66 -2.11
CA SER A 49 -9.98 -4.88 -2.74
C SER A 49 -9.68 -5.03 -4.24
N PRO A 50 -9.63 -3.96 -5.09
CA PRO A 50 -9.23 -4.07 -6.49
C PRO A 50 -7.78 -4.54 -6.64
N VAL A 51 -6.88 -4.05 -5.80
CA VAL A 51 -5.46 -4.46 -5.79
C VAL A 51 -5.34 -5.93 -5.41
N LYS A 52 -6.08 -6.37 -4.38
CA LYS A 52 -6.14 -7.79 -4.00
C LYS A 52 -6.65 -8.68 -5.13
N ARG A 53 -7.75 -8.29 -5.79
CA ARG A 53 -8.32 -9.03 -6.93
C ARG A 53 -7.35 -9.14 -8.10
N GLU A 54 -6.59 -8.07 -8.38
CA GLU A 54 -5.54 -8.11 -9.40
C GLU A 54 -4.44 -9.12 -9.06
N LEU A 55 -3.99 -9.15 -7.80
CA LEU A 55 -3.01 -10.13 -7.33
C LEU A 55 -3.52 -11.57 -7.45
N GLU A 56 -4.79 -11.81 -7.10
CA GLU A 56 -5.44 -13.13 -7.26
C GLU A 56 -5.46 -13.55 -8.73
N ARG A 57 -5.91 -12.66 -9.63
CA ARG A 57 -5.90 -12.91 -11.09
C ARG A 57 -4.50 -13.18 -11.64
N LEU A 58 -3.48 -12.47 -11.15
CA LEU A 58 -2.08 -12.67 -11.56
C LEU A 58 -1.51 -14.00 -11.03
N ALA A 59 -1.94 -14.45 -9.84
CA ALA A 59 -1.54 -15.72 -9.26
C ALA A 59 -2.13 -16.91 -10.04
N GLU A 60 -3.32 -16.74 -10.61
CA GLU A 60 -4.00 -17.76 -11.42
C GLU A 60 -3.53 -17.78 -12.89
N ASN A 61 -3.55 -16.61 -13.54
CA ASN A 61 -3.43 -16.49 -15.00
C ASN A 61 -2.10 -15.90 -15.47
N GLY A 62 -1.21 -15.53 -14.55
CA GLY A 62 0.08 -14.94 -14.89
C GLY A 62 1.06 -15.92 -15.56
N SER A 63 2.14 -15.37 -16.12
CA SER A 63 3.30 -16.19 -16.49
C SER A 63 3.86 -16.95 -15.27
N PRO A 64 4.60 -18.06 -15.44
CA PRO A 64 5.13 -18.82 -14.30
C PRO A 64 5.92 -17.98 -13.28
N LYS A 65 6.61 -16.94 -13.76
CA LYS A 65 7.31 -15.97 -12.92
C LYS A 65 6.34 -15.05 -12.16
N ARG A 66 5.39 -14.44 -12.88
CA ARG A 66 4.35 -13.55 -12.31
C ARG A 66 3.49 -14.26 -11.28
N ARG A 67 3.14 -15.54 -11.51
CA ARG A 67 2.36 -16.35 -10.55
C ARG A 67 3.08 -16.52 -9.22
N LYS A 68 4.40 -16.79 -9.25
CA LYS A 68 5.21 -16.88 -8.03
C LYS A 68 5.28 -15.54 -7.29
N GLU A 69 5.48 -14.45 -8.03
CA GLU A 69 5.49 -13.08 -7.48
C GLU A 69 4.13 -12.72 -6.83
N ALA A 70 3.02 -13.02 -7.50
CA ALA A 70 1.66 -12.77 -7.02
C ALA A 70 1.28 -13.65 -5.82
N ALA A 71 1.60 -14.94 -5.85
CA ALA A 71 1.38 -15.83 -4.71
C ALA A 71 2.12 -15.33 -3.46
N TYR A 72 3.38 -14.89 -3.62
CA TYR A 72 4.14 -14.30 -2.53
C TYR A 72 3.51 -12.98 -2.04
N ALA A 73 3.11 -12.09 -2.95
CA ALA A 73 2.42 -10.85 -2.59
C ALA A 73 1.13 -11.11 -1.82
N LEU A 74 0.36 -12.14 -2.18
CA LEU A 74 -0.86 -12.55 -1.45
C LEU A 74 -0.54 -13.01 -0.01
N THR A 75 0.58 -13.69 0.22
CA THR A 75 0.98 -14.05 1.60
C THR A 75 1.28 -12.83 2.47
N ILE A 76 1.82 -11.76 1.89
CA ILE A 76 2.01 -10.48 2.60
C ILE A 76 0.66 -9.80 2.79
N ALA A 77 -0.21 -9.84 1.78
CA ALA A 77 -1.54 -9.26 1.84
C ALA A 77 -2.43 -9.83 2.94
N GLN A 78 -2.24 -11.11 3.31
CA GLN A 78 -2.94 -11.72 4.46
C GLN A 78 -2.61 -11.06 5.80
N LYS A 79 -1.46 -10.37 5.92
CA LYS A 79 -1.07 -9.60 7.11
C LYS A 79 -1.59 -8.16 7.07
N CYS A 80 -2.26 -7.77 5.99
CA CYS A 80 -2.80 -6.43 5.76
C CYS A 80 -4.31 -6.42 6.00
N GLU A 81 -4.84 -5.26 6.38
CA GLU A 81 -6.29 -5.07 6.39
C GLU A 81 -6.78 -4.83 4.96
N ILE A 82 -7.80 -5.60 4.57
CA ILE A 82 -8.45 -5.42 3.27
C ILE A 82 -9.56 -4.39 3.43
N VAL A 83 -9.51 -3.36 2.61
CA VAL A 83 -10.55 -2.32 2.54
C VAL A 83 -11.31 -2.51 1.24
N GLU A 84 -12.60 -2.82 1.38
CA GLU A 84 -13.51 -2.84 0.25
C GLU A 84 -13.75 -1.42 -0.25
N VAL A 85 -13.55 -1.23 -1.55
CA VAL A 85 -13.83 0.03 -2.24
C VAL A 85 -14.81 -0.23 -3.36
N ASP A 86 -15.71 0.72 -3.55
CA ASP A 86 -16.68 0.67 -4.64
C ASP A 86 -15.99 0.99 -5.97
N GLU A 87 -15.87 -0.02 -6.82
CA GLU A 87 -15.22 0.08 -8.14
C GLU A 87 -16.06 0.90 -9.14
N LEU A 88 -17.32 1.25 -8.82
CA LEU A 88 -18.18 2.04 -9.71
C LEU A 88 -17.64 3.45 -10.03
N PHE A 89 -16.74 3.97 -9.19
CA PHE A 89 -16.21 5.32 -9.31
C PHE A 89 -14.81 5.39 -9.93
N ASP A 90 -14.12 4.27 -10.09
CA ASP A 90 -12.69 4.23 -10.39
C ASP A 90 -12.42 3.40 -11.65
N SER A 91 -11.71 3.97 -12.63
CA SER A 91 -11.40 3.28 -13.89
C SER A 91 -10.26 2.28 -13.77
N SER A 92 -9.47 2.39 -12.70
CA SER A 92 -8.30 1.55 -12.44
C SER A 92 -8.03 1.41 -10.93
N PRO A 93 -7.30 0.36 -10.49
CA PRO A 93 -6.85 0.24 -9.10
C PRO A 93 -6.04 1.46 -8.61
N ASP A 94 -5.27 2.07 -9.51
CA ASP A 94 -4.47 3.27 -9.23
C ASP A 94 -5.36 4.48 -8.90
N ASP A 95 -6.48 4.66 -9.62
CA ASP A 95 -7.42 5.75 -9.36
C ASP A 95 -8.08 5.58 -7.99
N ALA A 96 -8.46 4.35 -7.63
CA ALA A 96 -8.98 4.03 -6.31
C ALA A 96 -7.95 4.33 -5.20
N ILE A 97 -6.67 4.02 -5.43
CA ILE A 97 -5.59 4.37 -4.49
C ILE A 97 -5.49 5.89 -4.33
N VAL A 98 -5.46 6.66 -5.42
CA VAL A 98 -5.35 8.13 -5.36
C VAL A 98 -6.52 8.74 -4.60
N ARG A 99 -7.74 8.28 -4.89
CA ARG A 99 -8.96 8.77 -4.25
C ARG A 99 -8.97 8.49 -2.76
N ILE A 100 -8.82 7.23 -2.36
CA ILE A 100 -8.84 6.82 -0.94
C ILE A 100 -7.68 7.46 -0.17
N ALA A 101 -6.48 7.50 -0.74
CA ALA A 101 -5.35 8.13 -0.08
C ALA A 101 -5.53 9.64 0.08
N GLY A 102 -6.18 10.29 -0.90
CA GLY A 102 -6.55 11.70 -0.84
C GLY A 102 -7.60 12.02 0.22
N GLU A 103 -8.62 11.15 0.35
CA GLU A 103 -9.69 11.24 1.36
C GLU A 103 -9.14 11.00 2.78
N TRP A 104 -8.33 9.96 2.96
CA TRP A 104 -7.81 9.55 4.26
C TRP A 104 -6.54 10.29 4.68
N LYS A 105 -5.95 11.07 3.77
CA LYS A 105 -4.65 11.75 3.95
C LYS A 105 -3.57 10.79 4.46
N CYS A 106 -3.58 9.57 3.94
CA CYS A 106 -2.70 8.51 4.40
C CYS A 106 -1.56 8.24 3.40
N PRO A 107 -0.36 7.87 3.87
CA PRO A 107 0.73 7.49 2.99
C PRO A 107 0.39 6.29 2.11
N VAL A 108 0.91 6.31 0.89
CA VAL A 108 0.83 5.17 -0.05
C VAL A 108 2.22 4.64 -0.28
N PHE A 109 2.40 3.32 -0.28
CA PHE A 109 3.60 2.68 -0.75
C PHE A 109 3.38 2.18 -2.18
N THR A 110 4.03 2.85 -3.14
CA THR A 110 4.11 2.42 -4.54
C THR A 110 5.48 2.75 -5.14
N ASN A 111 5.93 1.88 -6.05
CA ASN A 111 7.14 2.12 -6.84
C ASN A 111 6.83 2.71 -8.23
N ASP A 112 5.55 2.87 -8.58
CA ASP A 112 5.15 3.41 -9.87
C ASP A 112 5.43 4.92 -9.95
N ARG A 113 6.10 5.37 -11.02
CA ARG A 113 6.50 6.78 -11.14
C ARG A 113 5.32 7.71 -11.38
N GLU A 114 4.34 7.26 -12.15
CA GLU A 114 3.16 8.03 -12.49
C GLU A 114 2.23 8.16 -11.27
N LEU A 115 1.95 7.06 -10.58
CA LEU A 115 1.12 7.07 -9.37
C LEU A 115 1.74 7.97 -8.29
N ARG A 116 3.07 7.90 -8.09
CA ARG A 116 3.78 8.82 -7.18
C ARG A 116 3.56 10.28 -7.53
N LYS A 117 3.59 10.63 -8.83
CA LYS A 117 3.37 12.00 -9.28
C LYS A 117 1.94 12.45 -8.99
N ARG A 118 0.95 11.60 -9.28
CA ARG A 118 -0.47 11.87 -9.00
C ARG A 118 -0.72 12.12 -7.51
N LEU A 119 -0.17 11.27 -6.64
CA LEU A 119 -0.30 11.39 -5.18
C LEU A 119 0.36 12.65 -4.62
N ARG A 120 1.54 13.03 -5.14
CA ARG A 120 2.20 14.28 -4.73
C ARG A 120 1.39 15.52 -5.08
N ASN A 121 0.73 15.53 -6.25
CA ASN A 121 -0.10 16.66 -6.67
C ASN A 121 -1.26 16.92 -5.70
N ILE A 122 -1.73 15.91 -4.98
CA ILE A 122 -2.78 16.02 -3.97
C ILE A 122 -2.24 16.06 -2.53
N SER A 123 -0.93 16.31 -2.37
CA SER A 123 -0.21 16.37 -1.09
C SER A 123 -0.31 15.10 -0.24
N VAL A 124 -0.44 13.93 -0.88
CA VAL A 124 -0.41 12.64 -0.21
C VAL A 124 1.04 12.15 -0.09
N PRO A 125 1.51 11.72 1.09
CA PRO A 125 2.85 11.19 1.26
C PRO A 125 3.02 9.86 0.52
N VAL A 126 4.20 9.64 -0.05
CA VAL A 126 4.47 8.45 -0.83
C VAL A 126 5.75 7.77 -0.39
N ILE A 127 5.64 6.47 -0.11
CA ILE A 127 6.74 5.58 0.26
C ILE A 127 7.17 4.82 -0.99
N TYR A 128 8.47 4.68 -1.19
CA TYR A 128 9.01 3.92 -2.33
C TYR A 128 10.34 3.27 -1.99
N VAL A 129 10.71 2.23 -2.73
CA VAL A 129 12.04 1.62 -2.63
C VAL A 129 13.05 2.50 -3.35
N ARG A 130 14.10 2.91 -2.64
CA ARG A 130 15.28 3.57 -3.18
C ARG A 130 16.50 2.66 -3.07
N GLN A 131 17.41 2.81 -4.04
CA GLN A 131 18.69 2.07 -4.09
C GLN A 131 18.51 0.54 -3.94
N ARG A 132 17.35 0.00 -4.34
CA ARG A 132 17.03 -1.44 -4.33
C ARG A 132 17.15 -2.13 -2.96
N SER A 133 17.17 -1.35 -1.87
CA SER A 133 17.47 -1.91 -0.54
C SER A 133 16.88 -1.13 0.64
N ARG A 134 16.36 0.09 0.41
CA ARG A 134 15.83 0.94 1.49
C ARG A 134 14.51 1.57 1.08
N LEU A 135 13.65 1.83 2.05
CA LEU A 135 12.47 2.67 1.82
C LEU A 135 12.78 4.13 2.08
N GLU A 136 12.19 5.00 1.28
CA GLU A 136 12.15 6.44 1.52
C GLU A 136 10.72 6.96 1.44
N ILE A 137 10.47 8.05 2.16
CA ILE A 137 9.23 8.81 2.11
C ILE A 137 9.48 10.11 1.37
N ASP A 138 8.58 10.45 0.45
CA ASP A 138 8.44 11.80 -0.07
C ASP A 138 7.10 12.39 0.41
N GLY A 139 7.15 13.51 1.11
CA GLY A 139 6.01 14.14 1.79
C GLY A 139 6.17 14.19 3.31
N ARG A 140 5.24 14.88 4.00
CA ARG A 140 5.19 14.97 5.47
C ARG A 140 4.16 14.00 6.03
N ILE A 141 4.55 13.24 7.06
CA ILE A 141 3.78 12.15 7.69
C ILE A 141 3.54 12.45 9.17
#